data_AF-A0A3D2S852-F1
#
_entry.id   AF-A0A3D2S852-F1
#
_cell.length_a   1.000
_cell.length_b   1.000
_cell.length_c   1.000
_cell.angle_alpha   90.00
_cell.angle_beta   90.00
_cell.angle_gamma   90.00
#
_symmetry.space_group_name_H-M   'P 1'
#
loop_
_entity.id
_entity.type
_entity.pdbx_description
1 polymer ?
#
loop_
_entity_poly.entity_id
_entity_poly.type
_entity_poly.pdbx_seq_one_letter_code
_entity_poly.pdbx_strand_id
1 'polypeptide(L)'
;MEIVKQRMANPARTILGILSVVPIISIIWLLVYIFTRLVPYFIELENSGMDPSPGEIFSMLSGLIVTVVIMGFLHFGLLVFFIIHLMQDHAAKDGDRLVWLLLLLFFNPFSYPFYWYFRIYNDRHMSTR
;
A
#
# COMPACT_ATOMS: atom_id res chain seq x y z
N MET A 1 13.90 33.07 -5.28
CA MET A 1 13.86 31.78 -5.99
C MET A 1 12.44 31.24 -5.81
N GLU A 2 11.56 31.47 -6.79
CA GLU A 2 10.19 30.95 -6.75
C GLU A 2 10.26 29.43 -6.87
N ILE A 3 10.03 28.73 -5.77
CA ILE A 3 9.82 27.29 -5.80
C ILE A 3 8.44 27.11 -6.41
N VAL A 4 8.41 26.85 -7.71
CA VAL A 4 7.21 26.55 -8.50
C VAL A 4 6.42 25.47 -7.74
N LYS A 5 5.25 25.84 -7.21
CA LYS A 5 4.31 24.89 -6.56
C LYS A 5 4.01 23.80 -7.58
N GLN A 6 4.58 22.61 -7.42
CA GLN A 6 4.49 21.53 -8.39
C GLN A 6 3.07 20.94 -8.36
N ARG A 7 2.16 21.57 -9.12
CA ARG A 7 0.76 21.21 -9.16
C ARG A 7 0.59 19.97 -10.04
N MET A 8 0.30 18.83 -9.41
CA MET A 8 0.07 17.57 -10.13
C MET A 8 -1.16 17.68 -11.05
N ALA A 9 -1.08 17.09 -12.24
CA ALA A 9 -2.19 17.08 -13.19
C ALA A 9 -3.41 16.32 -12.63
N ASN A 10 -4.63 16.77 -12.99
CA ASN A 10 -5.89 16.15 -12.56
C ASN A 10 -5.96 14.62 -12.72
N PRO A 11 -5.60 14.03 -13.87
CA PRO A 11 -5.67 12.57 -14.03
C PRO A 11 -4.65 11.83 -13.16
N ALA A 12 -3.41 12.32 -13.07
CA ALA A 12 -2.35 11.72 -12.26
C ALA A 12 -2.75 11.65 -10.78
N ARG A 13 -3.40 12.72 -10.29
CA ARG A 13 -3.90 12.78 -8.92
C ARG A 13 -4.99 11.75 -8.64
N THR A 14 -5.95 11.57 -9.54
CA THR A 14 -7.01 10.57 -9.38
C THR A 14 -6.45 9.15 -9.43
N ILE A 15 -5.53 8.88 -10.37
CA ILE A 15 -4.85 7.58 -10.48
C ILE A 15 -4.10 7.25 -9.19
N LEU A 16 -3.38 8.23 -8.63
CA LEU A 16 -2.67 8.05 -7.36
C LEU A 16 -3.63 7.71 -6.20
N GLY A 17 -4.83 8.30 -6.19
CA GLY A 17 -5.87 7.96 -5.22
C GLY A 17 -6.31 6.51 -5.34
N ILE A 18 -6.54 6.03 -6.56
CA ILE A 18 -6.88 4.62 -6.80
C ILE A 18 -5.73 3.71 -6.32
N LEU A 19 -4.49 4.04 -6.71
CA LEU A 19 -3.30 3.28 -6.31
C LEU A 19 -3.09 3.27 -4.79
N SER A 20 -3.44 4.35 -4.10
CA SER A 20 -3.30 4.45 -2.63
C SER A 20 -4.18 3.43 -1.88
N VAL A 21 -5.29 3.00 -2.47
CA VAL A 21 -6.22 2.03 -1.86
C VAL A 21 -5.82 0.59 -2.17
N VAL A 22 -5.00 0.36 -3.22
CA VAL A 22 -4.57 -0.99 -3.62
C VAL A 22 -3.96 -1.78 -2.46
N PRO A 23 -3.09 -1.21 -1.61
CA PRO A 23 -2.56 -1.91 -0.44
C PRO A 23 -3.61 -2.49 0.52
N ILE A 24 -4.72 -1.78 0.72
CA ILE A 24 -5.82 -2.27 1.58
C ILE A 24 -6.54 -3.42 0.88
N ILE A 25 -6.79 -3.30 -0.42
CA ILE A 25 -7.40 -4.36 -1.24
C ILE A 25 -6.51 -5.61 -1.22
N SER A 26 -5.19 -5.45 -1.31
CA SER A 26 -4.22 -6.55 -1.25
C SER A 26 -4.27 -7.30 0.09
N ILE A 27 -4.47 -6.60 1.21
CA ILE A 27 -4.67 -7.24 2.53
C ILE A 27 -5.96 -8.05 2.55
N ILE A 28 -7.06 -7.48 2.05
CA ILE A 28 -8.35 -8.19 1.97
C ILE A 28 -8.20 -9.45 1.10
N TRP A 29 -7.57 -9.31 -0.06
CA TRP A 29 -7.30 -10.45 -0.94
C TRP A 29 -6.44 -11.53 -0.26
N LEU A 30 -5.41 -11.14 0.49
CA LEU A 30 -4.55 -12.06 1.24
C LEU A 30 -5.35 -12.82 2.30
N LEU A 31 -6.22 -12.14 3.05
CA LEU A 31 -7.09 -12.78 4.03
C LEU A 31 -8.03 -13.78 3.35
N VAL A 32 -8.67 -13.38 2.24
CA VAL A 32 -9.53 -14.28 1.45
C VAL A 32 -8.74 -15.50 0.99
N TYR A 33 -7.53 -15.32 0.46
CA TYR A 33 -6.68 -16.43 0.03
C TYR A 33 -6.36 -17.39 1.18
N ILE A 34 -5.98 -16.86 2.36
CA ILE A 34 -5.66 -17.68 3.53
C ILE A 34 -6.87 -18.53 3.93
N PHE A 35 -8.05 -17.93 4.08
CA PHE A 35 -9.23 -18.65 4.57
C PHE A 35 -9.87 -19.57 3.54
N THR A 36 -9.72 -19.29 2.24
CA THR A 36 -10.34 -20.10 1.17
C THR A 36 -9.41 -21.16 0.59
N ARG A 37 -8.08 -21.01 0.72
CA ARG A 37 -7.11 -21.94 0.15
C ARG A 37 -6.19 -22.54 1.20
N LEU A 38 -5.52 -21.70 1.99
CA LEU A 38 -4.45 -22.14 2.89
C LEU A 38 -5.00 -22.94 4.08
N VAL A 39 -6.01 -22.42 4.76
CA VAL A 39 -6.63 -23.07 5.93
C VAL A 39 -7.25 -24.42 5.55
N PRO A 40 -8.10 -24.53 4.50
CA PRO A 40 -8.64 -25.82 4.09
C PRO A 40 -7.57 -26.86 3.74
N TYR A 41 -6.49 -26.44 3.06
CA TYR A 41 -5.39 -27.33 2.73
C TYR A 41 -4.74 -27.95 3.98
N PHE A 42 -4.45 -27.15 5.01
CA PHE A 42 -3.85 -27.68 6.24
C PHE A 42 -4.79 -28.61 7.00
N ILE A 43 -6.10 -28.33 6.99
CA ILE A 43 -7.11 -29.21 7.60
C ILE A 43 -7.17 -30.56 6.86
N GLU A 44 -7.16 -30.54 5.52
CA GLU A 44 -7.16 -31.76 4.71
C GLU A 44 -5.89 -32.58 4.93
N LEU A 45 -4.74 -31.91 4.98
CA LEU A 45 -3.45 -32.53 5.24
C LEU A 45 -3.43 -33.25 6.59
N GLU A 46 -3.87 -32.58 7.66
CA GLU A 46 -3.97 -33.17 9.00
C GLU A 46 -4.90 -34.40 9.01
N ASN A 47 -6.06 -34.31 8.35
CA ASN A 47 -7.01 -35.42 8.25
C ASN A 47 -6.51 -36.59 7.40
N SER A 48 -5.61 -36.34 6.45
CA SER A 48 -5.07 -37.37 5.56
C SER A 48 -4.03 -38.27 6.23
N GLY A 49 -3.42 -37.80 7.33
CA GLY A 49 -2.31 -38.49 7.99
C GLY A 49 -1.05 -38.62 7.13
N MET A 50 -0.99 -37.90 6.00
CA MET A 50 0.16 -37.86 5.10
C MET A 50 0.99 -36.61 5.36
N ASP A 51 2.31 -36.77 5.35
CA ASP A 51 3.22 -35.62 5.34
C ASP A 51 3.32 -35.05 3.93
N PRO A 52 3.20 -33.72 3.75
CA PRO A 52 3.30 -33.11 2.44
C PRO A 52 4.74 -33.16 1.97
N SER A 53 4.94 -33.50 0.70
CA SER A 53 6.24 -33.35 0.07
C SER A 53 6.60 -31.85 -0.05
N PRO A 54 7.89 -31.50 -0.08
CA PRO A 54 8.30 -30.11 -0.33
C PRO A 54 7.68 -29.52 -1.60
N GLY A 55 7.54 -30.33 -2.66
CA GLY A 55 6.96 -29.90 -3.93
C GLY A 55 5.49 -29.48 -3.83
N GLU A 56 4.70 -30.18 -3.00
CA GLU A 56 3.29 -29.85 -2.78
C GLU A 56 3.14 -28.53 -2.00
N ILE A 57 3.99 -28.33 -0.99
CA ILE A 57 4.04 -27.07 -0.22
C ILE A 57 4.40 -25.91 -1.15
N PHE A 58 5.43 -26.06 -2.00
CA PHE A 58 5.82 -25.03 -2.96
C PHE A 58 4.74 -24.76 -4.00
N SER A 59 4.08 -25.79 -4.51
CA SER A 59 2.97 -25.66 -5.45
C SER A 59 1.82 -24.85 -4.84
N MET A 60 1.42 -25.19 -3.61
CA MET A 60 0.40 -24.46 -2.86
C MET A 60 0.80 -22.99 -2.66
N LEU A 61 2.03 -22.73 -2.21
CA LEU A 61 2.49 -21.38 -1.88
C LEU A 61 2.86 -20.54 -3.12
N SER A 62 3.07 -21.15 -4.28
CA SER A 62 3.57 -20.47 -5.48
C SER A 62 2.73 -19.24 -5.86
N GLY A 63 1.40 -19.38 -5.86
CA GLY A 63 0.48 -18.28 -6.12
C GLY A 63 0.59 -17.17 -5.08
N LEU A 64 0.69 -17.54 -3.80
CA LEU A 64 0.87 -16.59 -2.70
C LEU A 64 2.19 -15.83 -2.83
N ILE A 65 3.29 -16.53 -3.10
CA ILE A 65 4.63 -15.96 -3.27
C ILE A 65 4.63 -14.94 -4.41
N VAL A 66 4.11 -15.31 -5.59
CA VAL A 66 4.04 -14.41 -6.74
C VAL A 66 3.23 -13.15 -6.39
N THR A 67 2.06 -13.31 -5.76
CA THR A 67 1.25 -12.15 -5.38
C THR A 67 1.95 -11.27 -4.34
N VAL A 68 2.56 -11.85 -3.30
CA VAL A 68 3.28 -11.10 -2.26
C VAL A 68 4.45 -10.33 -2.85
N VAL A 69 5.20 -10.92 -3.79
CA VAL A 69 6.32 -10.26 -4.46
C VAL A 69 5.83 -9.06 -5.28
N ILE A 70 4.81 -9.25 -6.13
CA ILE A 70 4.25 -8.18 -6.97
C ILE A 70 3.72 -7.03 -6.09
N MET A 71 2.95 -7.37 -5.05
CA MET A 71 2.38 -6.37 -4.15
C MET A 71 3.47 -5.70 -3.30
N GLY A 72 4.51 -6.43 -2.90
CA GLY A 72 5.66 -5.88 -2.19
C GLY A 72 6.35 -4.78 -3.00
N PHE A 73 6.62 -5.01 -4.28
CA PHE A 73 7.20 -3.99 -5.16
C PHE A 73 6.26 -2.79 -5.34
N LEU A 74 4.96 -3.02 -5.50
CA LEU A 74 3.98 -1.94 -5.62
C LEU A 74 3.95 -1.08 -4.34
N HIS A 75 3.90 -1.71 -3.17
CA HIS A 75 3.89 -1.02 -1.88
C HIS A 75 5.17 -0.24 -1.66
N PHE A 76 6.32 -0.80 -2.01
CA PHE A 76 7.59 -0.13 -1.90
C PHE A 76 7.66 1.11 -2.82
N GLY A 77 7.20 0.97 -4.07
CA GLY A 77 7.10 2.09 -5.00
C GLY A 77 6.21 3.22 -4.49
N LEU A 78 5.04 2.88 -3.92
CA LEU A 78 4.15 3.85 -3.28
C LEU A 78 4.81 4.53 -2.08
N LEU A 79 5.49 3.77 -1.21
CA LEU A 79 6.17 4.33 -0.05
C LEU A 79 7.21 5.38 -0.46
N VAL A 80 8.09 5.02 -1.38
CA VAL A 80 9.13 5.92 -1.89
C VAL A 80 8.49 7.15 -2.51
N PHE A 81 7.45 6.98 -3.34
CA PHE A 81 6.74 8.10 -3.95
C PHE A 81 6.16 9.05 -2.90
N PHE A 82 5.43 8.53 -1.92
CA PHE A 82 4.77 9.36 -0.91
C PHE A 82 5.77 10.04 0.03
N ILE A 83 6.90 9.40 0.35
CA ILE A 83 7.99 10.03 1.11
C ILE A 83 8.61 11.18 0.30
N ILE A 84 8.94 10.96 -0.98
CA ILE A 84 9.51 12.01 -1.83
C ILE A 84 8.55 13.20 -1.91
N HIS A 85 7.26 12.94 -2.12
CA HIS A 85 6.25 14.01 -2.16
C HIS A 85 6.16 14.77 -0.83
N LEU A 86 6.20 14.06 0.30
CA LEU A 86 6.18 14.66 1.63
C LEU A 86 7.41 15.54 1.90
N MET A 87 8.58 15.11 1.44
CA MET A 87 9.83 15.89 1.60
C MET A 87 9.84 17.14 0.73
N GLN A 88 9.17 17.09 -0.43
CA GLN A 88 9.02 18.23 -1.34
C GLN A 88 7.85 19.15 -0.98
N ASP A 89 6.96 18.72 -0.06
CA ASP A 89 5.86 19.53 0.42
C ASP A 89 6.36 20.62 1.37
N HIS A 90 6.55 21.82 0.82
CA HIS A 90 6.94 23.01 1.57
C HIS A 90 5.80 23.62 2.41
N ALA A 91 4.55 23.21 2.19
CA ALA A 91 3.42 23.65 3.02
C ALA A 91 3.38 22.92 4.37
N ALA A 92 4.06 21.78 4.48
CA ALA A 92 4.23 21.03 5.70
C ALA A 92 5.17 21.75 6.69
N LYS A 93 4.67 22.11 7.88
CA LYS A 93 5.53 22.46 9.02
C LYS A 93 6.32 21.21 9.44
N ASP A 94 7.54 21.39 9.96
CA ASP A 94 8.44 20.27 10.26
C ASP A 94 7.82 19.21 11.20
N GLY A 95 7.02 19.63 12.19
CA GLY A 95 6.31 18.70 13.08
C GLY A 95 5.24 17.87 12.37
N ASP A 96 4.49 18.48 11.46
CA ASP A 96 3.48 17.79 10.65
C ASP A 96 4.15 16.85 9.61
N ARG A 97 5.29 17.26 9.05
CA ARG A 97 6.10 16.41 8.18
C ARG A 97 6.55 15.14 8.89
N LEU A 98 7.03 15.27 10.13
CA LEU A 98 7.46 14.12 10.93
C LEU A 98 6.30 13.15 11.21
N VAL A 99 5.11 13.65 11.56
CA VAL A 99 3.93 12.81 11.81
C VAL A 99 3.56 12.02 10.56
N TRP A 100 3.51 12.66 9.39
CA TRP A 100 3.20 11.95 8.15
C TRP A 100 4.26 10.93 7.77
N LEU A 101 5.54 11.22 8.00
CA LEU A 101 6.61 10.25 7.77
C LEU A 101 6.44 9.01 8.64
N LEU A 102 6.12 9.18 9.92
CA LEU A 102 5.86 8.07 10.85
C LEU A 102 4.62 7.28 10.43
N LEU A 103 3.54 7.96 10.04
CA LEU A 103 2.34 7.30 9.54
C LEU A 103 2.64 6.47 8.28
N LEU A 104 3.38 7.02 7.32
CA LEU A 104 3.77 6.30 6.11
C LEU A 104 4.68 5.11 6.43
N LEU A 105 5.62 5.21 7.37
CA LEU A 105 6.50 4.08 7.67
C LEU A 105 5.81 2.94 8.44
N PHE A 106 4.97 3.28 9.42
CA PHE A 106 4.43 2.28 10.36
C PHE A 106 2.98 1.87 10.10
N PHE A 107 2.18 2.70 9.43
CA PHE A 107 0.73 2.47 9.20
C PHE A 107 0.40 2.30 7.71
N ASN A 108 1.33 1.70 6.98
CA ASN A 108 1.51 1.88 5.55
C ASN A 108 0.45 1.30 4.57
N PRO A 109 -0.60 0.57 4.96
CA PRO A 109 -1.73 0.38 4.05
C PRO A 109 -2.72 1.55 4.13
N PHE A 110 -2.90 2.10 5.33
CA PHE A 110 -3.94 3.08 5.63
C PHE A 110 -3.45 4.51 5.43
N SER A 111 -2.18 4.77 5.70
CA SER A 111 -1.61 6.11 5.58
C SER A 111 -1.63 6.66 4.16
N TYR A 112 -1.53 5.83 3.13
CA TYR A 112 -1.54 6.27 1.74
C TYR A 112 -2.84 6.99 1.33
N PRO A 113 -4.05 6.40 1.48
CA PRO A 113 -5.27 7.07 1.08
C PRO A 113 -5.54 8.32 1.93
N PHE A 114 -5.20 8.30 3.22
CA PHE A 114 -5.32 9.49 4.08
C PHE A 114 -4.37 10.60 3.62
N TYR A 115 -3.10 10.28 3.40
CA TYR A 115 -2.12 11.25 2.95
C TYR A 115 -2.51 11.83 1.58
N TRP A 116 -2.90 10.98 0.63
CA TRP A 116 -3.40 11.41 -0.67
C TRP A 116 -4.57 12.38 -0.54
N TYR A 117 -5.56 12.05 0.29
CA TYR A 117 -6.75 12.88 0.46
C TYR A 117 -6.40 14.25 1.07
N PHE A 118 -5.67 14.26 2.20
CA PHE A 118 -5.39 15.50 2.92
C PHE A 118 -4.35 16.39 2.25
N ARG A 119 -3.30 15.81 1.66
CA ARG A 119 -2.13 16.57 1.17
C ARG A 119 -2.12 16.78 -0.32
N ILE A 120 -2.67 15.85 -1.10
CA ILE A 120 -2.58 15.91 -2.57
C ILE A 120 -3.92 16.35 -3.17
N TYR A 121 -5.03 15.77 -2.70
CA TYR A 121 -6.35 16.08 -3.22
C TYR A 121 -6.83 17.45 -2.76
N ASN A 122 -6.67 17.75 -1.46
CA ASN A 122 -7.25 18.95 -0.84
C ASN A 122 -6.41 20.24 -0.96
N ASP A 123 -5.20 20.17 -1.52
CA ASP A 123 -4.30 21.32 -1.76
C ASP A 123 -4.87 22.39 -2.74
N ARG A 124 -6.12 22.18 -3.22
CA ARG A 124 -6.89 23.13 -4.03
C ARG A 124 -7.99 23.90 -3.29
N HIS A 125 -8.43 23.46 -2.12
CA HIS A 125 -9.61 24.04 -1.46
C HIS A 125 -9.29 25.03 -0.33
N MET A 126 -8.03 25.14 0.10
CA MET A 126 -7.61 26.09 1.14
C MET A 126 -7.01 27.40 0.61
N SER A 127 -6.95 27.62 -0.71
CA SER A 127 -6.44 28.88 -1.29
C SER A 127 -7.55 29.86 -1.72
N THR A 128 -8.80 29.60 -1.37
CA THR A 128 -9.97 30.47 -1.65
C THR A 128 -10.67 30.93 -0.37
N ARG A 129 -9.98 30.93 0.77
CA ARG A 129 -10.37 31.65 1.98
C ARG A 129 -9.19 32.42 2.53
#